data_AF-A0AA41Q0S4-F1
#
_entry.id   AF-A0AA41Q0S4-F1
#
_cell.length_a   1.000
_cell.length_b   1.000
_cell.length_c   1.000
_cell.angle_alpha   90.00
_cell.angle_beta   90.00
_cell.angle_gamma   90.00
#
_symmetry.space_group_name_H-M   'P 1'
#
loop_
_entity.id
_entity.type
_entity.pdbx_description
1 polymer ?
#
loop_
_entity_poly.entity_id
_entity_poly.type
_entity_poly.pdbx_seq_one_letter_code
_entity_poly.pdbx_strand_id
1 'polypeptide(L)'
;MRRSLAVTATASLLATAPALAVLAAPGTAYAEGSAAVQTTAPGVLGIAGSPTPFSVKVSNGNEQDVLGFELSGADLNPALGGLQDATIDLEWQDGNGKWHPVTLKDTGKDKVSGSLPARDFAGETVVQMRVRVAPKAPAGPDDELATFNAHDPSAPKPPDPANPYGHIKLATSLRNAPEADLKSATQDPPKAADTDTVKLGAPTVALVDYPATHVPGGPAKQYKLRIDNPTDSAYPSLSAMLAFDLKTTGNDSKLLKLEASKDGKDWKPVPAMDVPGEMINPLPDPYAIQPRSSVDQLLRMSFTDDAKPGDGVTYLAVDVMEGDEGEPAPIAEFCGERGLFKIVTAEPAPTGAPTPGTPGTPAPDGPTLADTGGDSNTTTLMGIGAALLAAAGGGTAYAMRRRRA
;
A
#
# COMPACT_ATOMS: atom_id res chain seq x y z
N MET A 1 -42.04 20.73 -24.98
CA MET A 1 -41.07 21.26 -24.00
C MET A 1 -41.61 21.00 -22.60
N ARG A 2 -41.10 19.98 -21.89
CA ARG A 2 -41.48 19.68 -20.51
C ARG A 2 -40.20 19.62 -19.67
N ARG A 3 -40.13 20.49 -18.65
CA ARG A 3 -39.04 20.55 -17.67
C ARG A 3 -39.46 19.73 -16.46
N SER A 4 -38.65 18.75 -16.07
CA SER A 4 -38.79 18.03 -14.80
C SER A 4 -37.68 18.49 -13.87
N LEU A 5 -38.07 18.96 -12.68
CA LEU A 5 -37.19 19.28 -11.55
C LEU A 5 -37.00 18.01 -10.72
N ALA A 6 -35.75 17.63 -10.48
CA ALA A 6 -35.40 16.62 -9.48
C ALA A 6 -34.85 17.34 -8.23
N VAL A 7 -35.39 16.97 -7.08
CA VAL A 7 -34.92 17.37 -5.75
C VAL A 7 -33.97 16.29 -5.27
N THR A 8 -32.73 16.65 -4.94
CA THR A 8 -31.73 15.74 -4.36
C THR A 8 -31.53 16.10 -2.89
N ALA A 9 -31.77 15.13 -2.01
CA ALA A 9 -31.42 15.23 -0.59
C ALA A 9 -29.97 14.76 -0.39
N THR A 10 -29.14 15.61 0.18
CA THR A 10 -27.74 15.32 0.51
C THR A 10 -27.68 14.52 1.82
N ALA A 11 -27.22 13.27 1.77
CA ALA A 11 -26.84 12.51 2.95
C ALA A 11 -25.33 12.72 3.22
N SER A 12 -25.01 13.31 4.36
CA SER A 12 -23.64 13.45 4.86
C SER A 12 -23.14 12.07 5.31
N LEU A 13 -22.14 11.51 4.63
CA LEU A 13 -21.42 10.33 5.13
C LEU A 13 -20.49 10.80 6.26
N LEU A 14 -20.88 10.55 7.52
CA LEU A 14 -19.92 10.51 8.61
C LEU A 14 -19.03 9.27 8.40
N ALA A 15 -17.74 9.49 8.16
CA ALA A 15 -16.76 8.42 8.31
C ALA A 15 -16.71 8.01 9.78
N THR A 16 -17.37 6.91 10.12
CA THR A 16 -17.20 6.25 11.40
C THR A 16 -15.81 5.65 11.44
N ALA A 17 -14.88 6.33 12.11
CA ALA A 17 -13.59 5.74 12.47
C ALA A 17 -13.88 4.41 13.20
N PRO A 18 -13.24 3.28 12.83
CA PRO A 18 -13.35 2.07 13.62
C PRO A 18 -12.86 2.39 15.03
N ALA A 19 -13.70 2.17 16.03
CA ALA A 19 -13.30 2.21 17.43
C ALA A 19 -12.31 1.06 17.65
N LEU A 20 -11.02 1.32 17.36
CA LEU A 20 -9.93 0.47 17.78
C LEU A 20 -10.00 0.40 19.31
N ALA A 21 -10.36 -0.77 19.82
CA ALA A 21 -10.19 -1.09 21.23
C ALA A 21 -8.68 -1.12 21.50
N VAL A 22 -8.12 0.05 21.82
CA VAL A 22 -6.77 0.17 22.34
C VAL A 22 -6.77 -0.58 23.66
N LEU A 23 -6.14 -1.77 23.68
CA LEU A 23 -5.74 -2.40 24.93
C LEU A 23 -4.69 -1.48 25.54
N ALA A 24 -5.14 -0.57 26.40
CA ALA A 24 -4.23 0.25 27.19
C ALA A 24 -3.33 -0.71 27.97
N ALA A 25 -2.02 -0.61 27.74
CA ALA A 25 -1.06 -1.27 28.60
C ALA A 25 -1.34 -0.87 30.06
N PRO A 26 -1.15 -1.76 31.04
CA PRO A 26 -1.43 -1.47 32.45
C PRO A 26 -0.58 -0.29 32.90
N GLY A 27 -1.20 0.89 32.95
CA GLY A 27 -0.58 2.10 33.50
C GLY A 27 -0.29 1.87 34.98
N THR A 28 0.96 2.07 35.38
CA THR A 28 1.30 2.20 36.80
C THR A 28 0.50 3.37 37.37
N ALA A 29 -0.33 3.11 38.39
CA ALA A 29 -1.08 4.17 39.06
C ALA A 29 -0.09 5.17 39.67
N TYR A 30 -0.03 6.37 39.09
CA TYR A 30 0.76 7.47 39.61
C TYR A 30 0.08 8.05 40.86
N ALA A 31 0.89 8.54 41.81
CA ALA A 31 0.36 9.20 42.99
C ALA A 31 -0.50 10.40 42.56
N GLU A 32 -1.66 10.58 43.20
CA GLU A 32 -2.57 11.67 42.90
C GLU A 32 -1.82 13.01 42.99
N GLY A 33 -1.80 13.78 41.88
CA GLY A 33 -1.10 15.05 41.77
C GLY A 33 0.31 15.02 41.15
N SER A 34 0.88 13.85 40.83
CA SER A 34 2.11 13.81 40.02
C SER A 34 1.81 13.98 38.53
N ALA A 35 2.74 14.61 37.79
CA ALA A 35 2.68 14.67 36.34
C ALA A 35 2.65 13.26 35.74
N ALA A 36 1.92 13.08 34.64
CA ALA A 36 1.85 11.84 33.89
C ALA A 36 1.91 12.12 32.39
N VAL A 37 2.50 11.18 31.64
CA VAL A 37 2.51 11.15 30.18
C VAL A 37 2.00 9.79 29.76
N GLN A 38 1.11 9.77 28.78
CA GLN A 38 0.62 8.55 28.16
C GLN A 38 0.57 8.77 26.65
N THR A 39 1.26 7.91 25.93
CA THR A 39 1.28 7.89 24.47
C THR A 39 0.37 6.77 23.98
N THR A 40 -0.35 7.04 22.89
CA THR A 40 -1.14 6.05 22.17
C THR A 40 -0.52 5.92 20.80
N ALA A 41 0.61 5.21 20.72
CA ALA A 41 1.38 5.07 19.50
C ALA A 41 0.64 4.24 18.43
N PRO A 42 1.02 4.35 17.14
CA PRO A 42 0.51 3.49 16.09
C PRO A 42 0.86 2.02 16.36
N GLY A 43 0.01 1.09 15.89
CA GLY A 43 0.26 -0.33 16.07
C GLY A 43 1.33 -0.85 15.10
N VAL A 44 1.17 -0.55 13.80
CA VAL A 44 2.12 -0.90 12.74
C VAL A 44 2.33 0.31 11.84
N LEU A 45 3.52 0.90 11.89
CA LEU A 45 3.90 2.03 11.04
C LEU A 45 4.41 1.52 9.70
N GLY A 46 3.82 1.99 8.61
CA GLY A 46 4.26 1.64 7.26
C GLY A 46 5.47 2.45 6.83
N ILE A 47 6.53 1.74 6.44
CA ILE A 47 7.76 2.31 5.87
C ILE A 47 7.43 2.99 4.54
N ALA A 48 7.97 4.19 4.35
CA ALA A 48 7.73 5.08 3.20
C ALA A 48 6.27 5.53 3.01
N GLY A 49 5.35 5.06 3.85
CA GLY A 49 3.95 5.46 3.82
C GLY A 49 3.73 6.91 4.26
N SER A 50 2.48 7.35 4.22
CA SER A 50 2.05 8.65 4.73
C SER A 50 2.24 8.77 6.24
N PRO A 51 2.36 10.00 6.78
CA PRO A 51 2.41 10.21 8.22
C PRO A 51 1.21 9.58 8.94
N THR A 52 1.49 8.76 9.96
CA THR A 52 0.48 8.07 10.76
C THR A 52 0.19 8.84 12.04
N PRO A 53 -1.08 9.20 12.31
CA PRO A 53 -1.43 9.98 13.50
C PRO A 53 -1.32 9.15 14.79
N PHE A 54 -1.00 9.83 15.88
CA PHE A 54 -1.02 9.29 17.24
C PHE A 54 -1.24 10.43 18.25
N SER A 55 -1.48 10.12 19.52
CA SER A 55 -1.72 11.14 20.53
C SER A 55 -0.86 10.95 21.77
N VAL A 56 -0.48 12.07 22.39
CA VAL A 56 0.19 12.10 23.70
C VAL A 56 -0.69 12.87 24.67
N LYS A 57 -1.15 12.19 25.72
CA LYS A 57 -1.88 12.78 26.83
C LYS A 57 -0.89 13.15 27.94
N VAL A 58 -0.94 14.40 28.36
CA VAL A 58 -0.20 14.93 29.51
C VAL A 58 -1.19 15.30 30.59
N SER A 59 -0.94 14.90 31.83
CA SER A 59 -1.77 15.22 32.99
C SER A 59 -0.92 15.82 34.10
N ASN A 60 -1.43 16.85 34.78
CA ASN A 60 -0.76 17.53 35.90
C ASN A 60 0.64 18.06 35.53
N GLY A 61 0.80 18.60 34.31
CA GLY A 61 1.99 19.35 33.93
C GLY A 61 1.96 20.78 34.46
N ASN A 62 3.03 21.52 34.19
CA ASN A 62 3.15 22.95 34.47
C ASN A 62 3.24 23.76 33.16
N GLU A 63 2.99 25.06 33.24
CA GLU A 63 3.09 26.00 32.09
C GLU A 63 4.49 26.05 31.43
N GLN A 64 5.52 25.64 32.18
CA GLN A 64 6.92 25.65 31.75
C GLN A 64 7.43 24.26 31.37
N ASP A 65 6.55 23.27 31.26
CA ASP A 65 6.99 21.93 30.88
C ASP A 65 7.18 21.80 29.36
N VAL A 66 8.09 20.90 29.00
CA VAL A 66 8.44 20.57 27.61
C VAL A 66 8.19 19.08 27.41
N LEU A 67 7.49 18.77 26.32
CA LEU A 67 7.32 17.40 25.86
C LEU A 67 8.47 17.04 24.91
N GLY A 68 9.31 16.12 25.37
CA GLY A 68 10.44 15.56 24.64
C GLY A 68 10.14 14.18 24.06
N PHE A 69 10.80 13.88 22.94
CA PHE A 69 10.67 12.65 22.17
C PHE A 69 12.06 12.07 21.91
N GLU A 70 12.21 10.77 22.08
CA GLU A 70 13.36 10.00 21.62
C GLU A 70 12.83 8.80 20.81
N LEU A 71 13.33 8.65 19.58
CA LEU A 71 13.09 7.47 18.75
C LEU A 71 14.37 6.66 18.70
N SER A 72 14.27 5.35 18.90
CA SER A 72 15.42 4.44 18.78
C SER A 72 15.07 3.18 17.98
N GLY A 73 16.02 2.73 17.15
CA GLY A 73 15.83 1.63 16.20
C GLY A 73 16.90 0.56 16.32
N ALA A 74 17.24 0.14 17.54
CA ALA A 74 18.33 -0.81 17.78
C ALA A 74 18.11 -2.20 17.16
N ASP A 75 16.88 -2.53 16.77
CA ASP A 75 16.48 -3.79 16.14
C ASP A 75 15.89 -3.58 14.73
N LEU A 76 16.18 -2.44 14.09
CA LEU A 76 15.84 -2.24 12.68
C LEU A 76 16.53 -3.26 11.81
N ASN A 77 15.85 -3.68 10.74
CA ASN A 77 16.50 -4.49 9.72
C ASN A 77 17.66 -3.68 9.12
N PRO A 78 18.89 -4.22 9.09
CA PRO A 78 20.05 -3.53 8.50
C PRO A 78 19.85 -3.05 7.06
N ALA A 79 18.95 -3.68 6.29
CA ALA A 79 18.61 -3.25 4.94
C ALA A 79 17.84 -1.92 4.89
N LEU A 80 17.24 -1.48 6.00
CA LEU A 80 16.69 -0.13 6.15
C LEU A 80 17.77 0.90 6.53
N GLY A 81 19.00 0.47 6.78
CA GLY A 81 20.02 1.24 7.47
C GLY A 81 19.69 1.40 8.96
N GLY A 82 20.44 2.29 9.64
CA GLY A 82 20.04 2.74 10.97
C GLY A 82 19.05 3.90 10.90
N LEU A 83 18.50 4.34 12.04
CA LEU A 83 17.59 5.51 12.05
C LEU A 83 18.24 6.79 11.50
N GLN A 84 19.57 6.91 11.59
CA GLN A 84 20.35 8.02 11.00
C GLN A 84 20.31 8.04 9.47
N ASP A 85 20.04 6.89 8.85
CA ASP A 85 19.94 6.70 7.41
C ASP A 85 18.48 6.72 6.94
N ALA A 86 17.53 6.93 7.86
CA ALA A 86 16.12 7.11 7.57
C ALA A 86 15.72 8.59 7.68
N THR A 87 14.76 9.00 6.87
CA THR A 87 14.03 10.25 7.07
C THR A 87 12.88 9.99 8.05
N ILE A 88 12.91 10.68 9.18
CA ILE A 88 11.87 10.58 10.21
C ILE A 88 11.17 11.93 10.30
N ASP A 89 9.94 11.98 9.84
CA ASP A 89 9.10 13.17 10.01
C ASP A 89 8.24 12.97 11.26
N LEU A 90 8.60 13.66 12.34
CA LEU A 90 7.76 13.78 13.52
C LEU A 90 7.10 15.16 13.52
N GLU A 91 5.77 15.20 13.58
CA GLU A 91 5.02 16.45 13.53
C GLU A 91 3.97 16.50 14.63
N TRP A 92 3.60 17.71 15.03
CA TRP A 92 2.56 17.99 16.02
C TRP A 92 1.53 18.95 15.45
N GLN A 93 0.29 18.84 15.91
CA GLN A 93 -0.80 19.70 15.48
C GLN A 93 -1.03 20.85 16.46
N ASP A 94 -1.09 22.10 15.97
CA ASP A 94 -1.46 23.25 16.78
C ASP A 94 -2.97 23.37 17.02
N GLY A 95 -3.38 24.33 17.86
CA GLY A 95 -4.79 24.58 18.16
C GLY A 95 -5.64 25.02 16.96
N ASN A 96 -5.02 25.36 15.82
CA ASN A 96 -5.70 25.68 14.57
C ASN A 96 -5.77 24.47 13.62
N GLY A 97 -5.29 23.30 14.04
CA GLY A 97 -5.26 22.10 13.22
C GLY A 97 -4.08 22.03 12.26
N LYS A 98 -3.11 22.96 12.32
CA LYS A 98 -1.95 22.98 11.42
C LYS A 98 -0.83 22.10 11.97
N TRP A 99 -0.23 21.31 11.09
CA TRP A 99 0.93 20.47 11.41
C TRP A 99 2.24 21.27 11.39
N HIS A 100 3.08 21.01 12.37
CA HIS A 100 4.40 21.61 12.53
C HIS A 100 5.45 20.53 12.80
N PRO A 101 6.64 20.62 12.19
CA PRO A 101 7.70 19.65 12.43
C PRO A 101 8.28 19.76 13.83
N VAL A 102 8.70 18.63 14.39
CA VAL A 102 9.58 18.53 15.54
C VAL A 102 11.00 18.46 15.03
N THR A 103 11.86 19.39 15.43
CA THR A 103 13.28 19.34 15.05
C THR A 103 13.95 18.18 15.77
N LEU A 104 14.24 17.12 15.02
CA LEU A 104 14.98 15.95 15.49
C LEU A 104 16.49 16.16 15.32
N LYS A 105 17.27 15.63 16.27
CA LYS A 105 18.72 15.63 16.25
C LYS A 105 19.22 14.21 16.43
N ASP A 106 20.20 13.81 15.65
CA ASP A 106 20.94 12.57 15.88
C ASP A 106 21.69 12.64 17.22
N THR A 107 21.52 11.60 18.02
CA THR A 107 22.16 11.43 19.34
C THR A 107 23.09 10.22 19.39
N GLY A 108 23.29 9.57 18.24
CA GLY A 108 24.11 8.37 18.05
C GLY A 108 23.40 7.08 18.46
N LYS A 109 23.99 5.93 18.07
CA LYS A 109 23.47 4.58 18.37
C LYS A 109 22.05 4.33 17.84
N ASP A 110 21.77 4.77 16.61
CA ASP A 110 20.44 4.65 15.98
C ASP A 110 19.35 5.32 16.82
N LYS A 111 19.63 6.55 17.28
CA LYS A 111 18.71 7.35 18.08
C LYS A 111 18.61 8.79 17.60
N VAL A 112 17.37 9.27 17.48
CA VAL A 112 17.09 10.67 17.26
C VAL A 112 16.21 11.22 18.38
N SER A 113 16.40 12.48 18.75
CA SER A 113 15.58 13.13 19.76
C SER A 113 15.20 14.55 19.39
N GLY A 114 14.07 15.00 19.92
CA GLY A 114 13.57 16.36 19.71
C GLY A 114 12.58 16.74 20.80
N SER A 115 12.16 17.99 20.78
CA SER A 115 11.18 18.50 21.74
C SER A 115 10.22 19.46 21.07
N LEU A 116 9.02 19.53 21.62
CA LEU A 116 8.09 20.57 21.27
C LEU A 116 8.55 21.91 21.86
N PRO A 117 8.15 23.05 21.25
CA PRO A 117 8.18 24.33 21.94
C PRO A 117 7.43 24.23 23.28
N ALA A 118 7.85 25.02 24.27
CA ALA A 118 7.18 25.11 25.57
C ALA A 118 5.70 25.48 25.40
N ARG A 119 4.85 24.86 26.23
CA ARG A 119 3.38 24.98 26.15
C ARG A 119 2.79 24.91 27.53
N ASP A 120 1.56 25.41 27.62
CA ASP A 120 0.76 25.16 28.79
C ASP A 120 0.28 23.69 28.84
N PHE A 121 0.86 22.93 29.76
CA PHE A 121 0.43 21.58 30.13
C PHE A 121 -0.29 21.56 31.49
N ALA A 122 -0.75 22.72 31.98
CA ALA A 122 -1.56 22.78 33.19
C ALA A 122 -2.87 22.00 32.99
N GLY A 123 -3.14 21.05 33.89
CA GLY A 123 -4.30 20.18 33.81
C GLY A 123 -4.10 19.00 32.85
N GLU A 124 -5.12 18.69 32.06
CA GLU A 124 -5.11 17.60 31.09
C GLU A 124 -5.05 18.15 29.67
N THR A 125 -3.96 17.82 28.95
CA THR A 125 -3.72 18.26 27.58
C THR A 125 -3.47 17.06 26.69
N VAL A 126 -4.15 17.00 25.55
CA VAL A 126 -3.88 16.00 24.51
C VAL A 126 -3.20 16.67 23.34
N VAL A 127 -1.99 16.22 23.02
CA VAL A 127 -1.22 16.66 21.86
C VAL A 127 -1.45 15.66 20.73
N GLN A 128 -1.98 16.15 19.61
CA GLN A 128 -2.07 15.37 18.37
C GLN A 128 -0.72 15.38 17.66
N MET A 129 -0.24 14.19 17.32
CA MET A 129 1.05 13.96 16.70
C MET A 129 0.87 13.12 15.44
N ARG A 130 1.87 13.10 14.58
CA ARG A 130 2.00 12.10 13.52
C ARG A 130 3.46 11.79 13.26
N VAL A 131 3.73 10.57 12.83
CA VAL A 131 5.08 10.10 12.52
C VAL A 131 5.11 9.44 11.15
N ARG A 132 6.15 9.72 10.38
CA ARG A 132 6.51 9.02 9.15
C ARG A 132 7.95 8.52 9.26
N VAL A 133 8.19 7.34 8.71
CA VAL A 133 9.53 6.77 8.55
C VAL A 133 9.67 6.41 7.08
N ALA A 134 10.65 7.00 6.41
CA ALA A 134 10.99 6.69 5.04
C ALA A 134 12.50 6.38 4.95
N PRO A 135 12.94 5.46 4.09
CA PRO A 135 14.35 5.35 3.76
C PRO A 135 14.86 6.69 3.22
N LYS A 136 16.13 7.01 3.46
CA LYS A 136 16.74 8.17 2.80
C LYS A 136 16.79 7.88 1.30
N ALA A 137 16.26 8.82 0.52
CA ALA A 137 16.36 8.76 -0.94
C ALA A 137 17.85 8.65 -1.35
N PRO A 138 18.18 7.84 -2.36
CA PRO A 138 19.54 7.76 -2.88
C PRO A 138 20.05 9.15 -3.26
N ALA A 139 21.33 9.44 -3.00
CA ALA A 139 21.87 10.79 -3.22
C ALA A 139 22.14 11.09 -4.71
N GLY A 140 22.00 10.09 -5.58
CA GLY A 140 22.16 10.21 -7.02
C GLY A 140 21.69 8.96 -7.76
N PRO A 141 21.72 8.96 -9.10
CA PRO A 141 21.30 7.83 -9.93
C PRO A 141 22.20 6.59 -9.80
N ASP A 142 23.44 6.78 -9.34
CA ASP A 142 24.42 5.73 -9.13
C ASP A 142 24.37 5.14 -7.71
N ASP A 143 23.74 5.86 -6.77
CA ASP A 143 23.31 5.25 -5.52
C ASP A 143 22.09 4.42 -5.90
N GLU A 144 22.28 3.11 -6.08
CA GLU A 144 21.16 2.19 -6.10
C GLU A 144 20.28 2.57 -4.90
N LEU A 145 18.96 2.66 -5.12
CA LEU A 145 18.05 2.62 -3.99
C LEU A 145 18.55 1.52 -3.07
N ALA A 146 18.43 1.71 -1.76
CA ALA A 146 18.38 0.56 -0.88
C ALA A 146 17.13 -0.23 -1.29
N THR A 147 17.19 -0.91 -2.43
CA THR A 147 16.23 -1.85 -2.93
C THR A 147 16.24 -2.85 -1.82
N PHE A 148 15.15 -2.87 -1.05
CA PHE A 148 14.94 -3.92 -0.09
C PHE A 148 14.70 -5.17 -0.92
N ASN A 149 15.80 -5.74 -1.41
CA ASN A 149 15.81 -6.88 -2.27
C ASN A 149 15.64 -8.08 -1.36
N ALA A 150 14.43 -8.25 -0.82
CA ALA A 150 14.02 -9.40 -0.03
C ALA A 150 14.24 -10.73 -0.80
N HIS A 151 14.55 -10.66 -2.10
CA HIS A 151 14.73 -11.79 -3.00
C HIS A 151 16.14 -11.94 -3.55
N ASP A 152 17.14 -11.18 -3.09
CA ASP A 152 18.51 -11.63 -3.25
C ASP A 152 18.67 -12.87 -2.35
N PRO A 153 18.78 -14.09 -2.90
CA PRO A 153 18.93 -15.29 -2.09
C PRO A 153 20.25 -15.31 -1.31
N SER A 154 21.19 -14.42 -1.66
CA SER A 154 22.43 -14.20 -0.93
C SER A 154 22.34 -13.11 0.14
N ALA A 155 21.26 -12.31 0.17
CA ALA A 155 21.02 -11.37 1.24
C ALA A 155 20.84 -12.10 2.57
N PRO A 156 21.36 -11.55 3.69
CA PRO A 156 21.09 -12.10 5.01
C PRO A 156 19.58 -12.24 5.21
N LYS A 157 19.12 -13.44 5.57
CA LYS A 157 17.72 -13.63 5.95
C LYS A 157 17.37 -12.63 7.05
N PRO A 158 16.18 -12.02 7.01
CA PRO A 158 15.76 -11.13 8.08
C PRO A 158 15.86 -11.88 9.42
N PRO A 159 16.34 -11.20 10.48
CA PRO A 159 16.59 -11.84 11.77
C PRO A 159 15.32 -12.43 12.40
N ASP A 160 14.15 -11.91 12.03
CA ASP A 160 12.84 -12.45 12.39
C ASP A 160 11.89 -12.38 11.18
N PRO A 161 11.42 -13.52 10.63
CA PRO A 161 10.43 -13.52 9.56
C PRO A 161 9.06 -12.97 10.01
N ALA A 162 8.76 -12.96 11.31
CA ALA A 162 7.54 -12.34 11.85
C ALA A 162 7.64 -10.81 11.97
N ASN A 163 8.86 -10.27 11.95
CA ASN A 163 9.10 -8.84 11.86
C ASN A 163 10.29 -8.54 10.95
N PRO A 164 10.07 -8.57 9.62
CA PRO A 164 11.16 -8.39 8.67
C PRO A 164 11.75 -6.98 8.68
N TYR A 165 11.15 -6.00 9.37
CA TYR A 165 11.57 -4.61 9.33
C TYR A 165 12.07 -4.06 10.68
N GLY A 166 11.78 -4.75 11.79
CA GLY A 166 12.18 -4.33 13.13
C GLY A 166 11.16 -3.43 13.82
N HIS A 167 11.59 -2.77 14.90
CA HIS A 167 10.74 -1.88 15.68
C HIS A 167 11.37 -0.51 15.85
N ILE A 168 10.54 0.47 16.17
CA ILE A 168 10.97 1.76 16.70
C ILE A 168 10.43 1.87 18.11
N LYS A 169 11.30 2.17 19.07
CA LYS A 169 10.87 2.59 20.40
C LYS A 169 10.62 4.08 20.39
N LEU A 170 9.39 4.48 20.68
CA LEU A 170 8.98 5.87 20.84
C LEU A 170 8.92 6.19 22.33
N ALA A 171 9.97 6.83 22.84
CA ALA A 171 10.00 7.34 24.20
C ALA A 171 9.50 8.77 24.22
N THR A 172 8.52 9.04 25.08
CA THR A 172 7.97 10.38 25.34
C THR A 172 8.26 10.76 26.77
N SER A 173 8.60 12.03 27.01
CA SER A 173 8.94 12.48 28.35
C SER A 173 8.51 13.91 28.60
N LEU A 174 7.97 14.19 29.78
CA LEU A 174 7.69 15.53 30.26
C LEU A 174 8.85 15.98 31.15
N ARG A 175 9.41 17.15 30.85
CA ARG A 175 10.55 17.72 31.56
C ARG A 175 10.28 19.18 31.89
N ASN A 176 10.94 19.71 32.91
CA ASN A 176 11.02 21.15 33.09
C ASN A 176 11.74 21.75 31.86
N ALA A 177 11.24 22.86 31.29
CA ALA A 177 12.01 23.61 30.31
C ALA A 177 13.32 24.09 30.95
N PRO A 178 14.50 23.80 30.38
CA PRO A 178 15.65 24.63 30.66
C PRO A 178 15.44 25.96 29.93
N GLU A 179 15.57 27.07 30.65
CA GLU A 179 15.35 28.44 30.15
C GLU A 179 16.30 28.83 28.99
N ALA A 180 17.30 28.00 28.61
CA ALA A 180 18.21 28.32 27.51
C ALA A 180 18.95 27.17 26.78
N ASP A 181 19.01 25.91 27.26
CA ASP A 181 19.89 24.91 26.62
C ASP A 181 19.36 23.47 26.66
N LEU A 182 18.78 23.00 25.55
CA LEU A 182 18.44 21.59 25.30
C LEU A 182 19.67 20.67 25.24
N LYS A 183 20.91 21.21 25.29
CA LYS A 183 22.15 20.41 25.31
C LYS A 183 22.41 19.76 26.67
N SER A 184 21.81 20.24 27.76
CA SER A 184 21.95 19.66 29.11
C SER A 184 20.72 18.88 29.59
N ALA A 185 19.69 18.71 28.75
CA ALA A 185 18.44 18.02 29.08
C ALA A 185 18.59 16.53 29.46
N THR A 186 19.82 16.01 29.44
CA THR A 186 20.20 14.68 29.92
C THR A 186 20.48 14.62 31.43
N GLN A 187 20.60 15.75 32.15
CA GLN A 187 20.98 15.73 33.56
C GLN A 187 19.81 15.53 34.53
N ASP A 188 18.62 16.07 34.24
CA ASP A 188 17.46 15.90 35.11
C ASP A 188 16.60 14.70 34.66
N PRO A 189 16.14 13.84 35.58
CA PRO A 189 15.18 12.80 35.24
C PRO A 189 13.86 13.43 34.78
N PRO A 190 13.15 12.82 33.81
CA PRO A 190 11.85 13.32 33.39
C PRO A 190 10.84 13.23 34.54
N LYS A 191 9.92 14.19 34.63
CA LYS A 191 8.81 14.19 35.60
C LYS A 191 7.90 12.99 35.39
N ALA A 192 7.67 12.68 34.13
CA ALA A 192 6.90 11.55 33.65
C ALA A 192 7.46 11.12 32.30
N ALA A 193 7.39 9.82 32.01
CA ALA A 193 7.80 9.27 30.74
C ALA A 193 6.92 8.08 30.39
N ASP A 194 6.78 7.86 29.10
CA ASP A 194 6.14 6.68 28.54
C ASP A 194 6.98 6.16 27.37
N THR A 195 6.92 4.87 27.10
CA THR A 195 7.70 4.24 26.02
C THR A 195 6.88 3.17 25.35
N ASP A 196 6.57 3.42 24.08
CA ASP A 196 5.90 2.47 23.20
C ASP A 196 6.89 1.80 22.26
N THR A 197 6.56 0.58 21.85
CA THR A 197 7.26 -0.12 20.77
C THR A 197 6.34 -0.21 19.56
N VAL A 198 6.72 0.45 18.48
CA VAL A 198 5.97 0.52 17.22
C VAL A 198 6.58 -0.46 16.24
N LYS A 199 5.77 -1.38 15.70
CA LYS A 199 6.22 -2.31 14.65
C LYS A 199 6.35 -1.57 13.33
N LEU A 200 7.38 -1.89 12.57
CA LEU A 200 7.47 -1.47 11.18
C LEU A 200 6.85 -2.51 10.25
N GLY A 201 6.18 -2.03 9.22
CA GLY A 201 5.57 -2.87 8.19
C GLY A 201 5.70 -2.24 6.80
N ALA A 202 5.28 -2.99 5.80
CA ALA A 202 5.26 -2.57 4.40
C ALA A 202 4.07 -3.21 3.69
N PRO A 203 3.68 -2.71 2.50
CA PRO A 203 2.75 -3.41 1.63
C PRO A 203 3.32 -4.78 1.25
N THR A 204 2.43 -5.75 1.11
CA THR A 204 2.76 -7.06 0.53
C THR A 204 2.10 -7.20 -0.82
N VAL A 205 2.78 -7.88 -1.74
CA VAL A 205 2.35 -7.98 -3.13
C VAL A 205 2.35 -9.44 -3.55
N ALA A 206 1.28 -9.87 -4.22
CA ALA A 206 1.09 -11.28 -4.56
C ALA A 206 0.39 -11.44 -5.91
N LEU A 207 0.70 -12.54 -6.59
CA LEU A 207 -0.04 -13.01 -7.77
C LEU A 207 -1.04 -14.08 -7.35
N VAL A 208 -2.32 -13.74 -7.36
CA VAL A 208 -3.41 -14.65 -7.00
C VAL A 208 -3.93 -15.33 -8.27
N ASP A 209 -4.13 -16.65 -8.19
CA ASP A 209 -4.53 -17.52 -9.31
C ASP A 209 -3.54 -17.48 -10.49
N TYR A 210 -2.24 -17.34 -10.18
CA TYR A 210 -1.20 -17.24 -11.20
C TYR A 210 -1.11 -18.52 -12.05
N PRO A 211 -1.21 -18.43 -13.39
CA PRO A 211 -1.23 -19.61 -14.25
C PRO A 211 0.13 -20.32 -14.30
N ALA A 212 0.17 -21.57 -13.84
CA ALA A 212 1.38 -22.40 -13.90
C ALA A 212 1.77 -22.84 -15.33
N THR A 213 0.86 -22.75 -16.31
CA THR A 213 1.09 -23.21 -17.68
C THR A 213 0.55 -22.24 -18.71
N HIS A 214 1.20 -22.14 -19.86
CA HIS A 214 0.78 -21.38 -21.02
C HIS A 214 1.04 -22.15 -22.30
N VAL A 215 0.27 -21.86 -23.35
CA VAL A 215 0.44 -22.47 -24.67
C VAL A 215 0.74 -21.33 -25.66
N PRO A 216 1.79 -21.44 -26.50
CA PRO A 216 2.03 -20.50 -27.59
C PRO A 216 0.78 -20.36 -28.48
N GLY A 217 0.38 -19.13 -28.78
CA GLY A 217 -0.85 -18.86 -29.55
C GLY A 217 -2.16 -19.09 -28.79
N GLY A 218 -2.09 -19.60 -27.56
CA GLY A 218 -3.23 -19.92 -26.74
C GLY A 218 -3.97 -18.66 -26.23
N PRO A 219 -5.19 -18.84 -25.69
CA PRO A 219 -5.94 -17.73 -25.11
C PRO A 219 -5.20 -17.14 -23.90
N ALA A 220 -5.41 -15.84 -23.66
CA ALA A 220 -4.89 -15.18 -22.48
C ALA A 220 -5.48 -15.77 -21.20
N LYS A 221 -4.62 -16.07 -20.24
CA LYS A 221 -5.01 -16.54 -18.91
C LYS A 221 -5.06 -15.37 -17.95
N GLN A 222 -6.18 -15.21 -17.26
CA GLN A 222 -6.40 -14.18 -16.25
C GLN A 222 -5.87 -14.60 -14.89
N TYR A 223 -5.38 -13.61 -14.13
CA TYR A 223 -4.96 -13.72 -12.74
C TYR A 223 -5.07 -12.34 -12.09
N LYS A 224 -4.79 -12.24 -10.79
CA LYS A 224 -4.81 -10.96 -10.07
C LYS A 224 -3.44 -10.62 -9.53
N LEU A 225 -3.06 -9.37 -9.67
CA LEU A 225 -2.12 -8.74 -8.75
C LEU A 225 -2.92 -8.25 -7.54
N ARG A 226 -2.51 -8.66 -6.34
CA ARG A 226 -3.01 -8.13 -5.07
C ARG A 226 -1.90 -7.37 -4.36
N ILE A 227 -2.24 -6.17 -3.89
CA ILE A 227 -1.41 -5.38 -2.99
C ILE A 227 -2.20 -5.25 -1.69
N ASP A 228 -1.65 -5.76 -0.59
CA ASP A 228 -2.21 -5.65 0.75
C ASP A 228 -1.39 -4.65 1.55
N ASN A 229 -2.04 -3.70 2.22
CA ASN A 229 -1.41 -2.80 3.17
C ASN A 229 -1.77 -3.22 4.59
N PRO A 230 -0.90 -3.96 5.29
CA PRO A 230 -1.15 -4.39 6.65
C PRO A 230 -0.84 -3.30 7.68
N THR A 231 -0.56 -2.06 7.29
CA THR A 231 -0.05 -1.01 8.18
C THR A 231 -1.11 0.05 8.48
N ASP A 232 -0.81 0.91 9.45
CA ASP A 232 -1.61 2.09 9.81
C ASP A 232 -1.28 3.30 8.92
N SER A 233 -0.20 3.23 8.12
CA SER A 233 0.15 4.24 7.12
C SER A 233 -0.67 4.03 5.85
N ALA A 234 -1.08 5.13 5.20
CA ALA A 234 -1.60 5.07 3.83
C ALA A 234 -0.45 5.10 2.82
N TYR A 235 -0.64 4.55 1.62
CA TYR A 235 0.30 4.71 0.50
C TYR A 235 -0.43 5.38 -0.66
N PRO A 236 -0.27 6.70 -0.84
CA PRO A 236 -1.04 7.46 -1.82
C PRO A 236 -0.55 7.25 -3.25
N SER A 237 0.68 6.76 -3.43
CA SER A 237 1.29 6.52 -4.73
C SER A 237 2.21 5.30 -4.67
N LEU A 238 1.74 4.19 -5.24
CA LEU A 238 2.49 2.97 -5.45
C LEU A 238 2.59 2.69 -6.94
N SER A 239 3.78 2.40 -7.46
CA SER A 239 3.97 1.90 -8.82
C SER A 239 4.24 0.41 -8.76
N ALA A 240 3.48 -0.41 -9.49
CA ALA A 240 3.73 -1.84 -9.55
C ALA A 240 4.49 -2.21 -10.82
N MET A 241 5.44 -3.12 -10.70
CA MET A 241 6.24 -3.62 -11.80
C MET A 241 6.21 -5.15 -11.81
N LEU A 242 6.02 -5.71 -13.00
CA LEU A 242 6.20 -7.13 -13.25
C LEU A 242 7.46 -7.32 -14.07
N ALA A 243 8.32 -8.24 -13.67
CA ALA A 243 9.49 -8.57 -14.43
C ALA A 243 9.51 -10.05 -14.79
N PHE A 244 9.93 -10.38 -16.00
CA PHE A 244 9.89 -11.74 -16.53
C PHE A 244 11.29 -12.18 -16.96
N ASP A 245 11.73 -13.31 -16.39
CA ASP A 245 12.90 -14.05 -16.85
C ASP A 245 12.42 -15.27 -17.63
N LEU A 246 12.58 -15.19 -18.95
CA LEU A 246 12.26 -16.24 -19.90
C LEU A 246 13.54 -16.97 -20.30
N LYS A 247 13.99 -17.89 -19.43
CA LYS A 247 15.21 -18.69 -19.59
C LYS A 247 15.35 -19.43 -20.93
N THR A 248 14.28 -19.57 -21.69
CA THR A 248 14.19 -20.41 -22.89
C THR A 248 13.93 -19.66 -24.20
N THR A 249 13.52 -18.39 -24.16
CA THR A 249 13.15 -17.61 -25.36
C THR A 249 14.09 -16.46 -25.70
N GLY A 250 15.17 -16.27 -24.95
CA GLY A 250 16.10 -15.15 -25.19
C GLY A 250 15.53 -13.78 -24.82
N ASN A 251 14.54 -13.75 -23.91
CA ASN A 251 13.87 -12.54 -23.41
C ASN A 251 13.38 -11.59 -24.52
N ASP A 252 12.81 -12.11 -25.61
CA ASP A 252 12.14 -11.26 -26.61
C ASP A 252 10.76 -10.84 -26.10
N SER A 253 10.61 -9.57 -25.70
CA SER A 253 9.33 -9.01 -25.22
C SER A 253 8.17 -9.12 -26.19
N LYS A 254 8.45 -9.24 -27.49
CA LYS A 254 7.40 -9.39 -28.52
C LYS A 254 6.65 -10.70 -28.38
N LEU A 255 7.22 -11.69 -27.69
CA LEU A 255 6.60 -12.99 -27.50
C LEU A 255 5.57 -13.02 -26.38
N LEU A 256 5.59 -12.03 -25.47
CA LEU A 256 4.69 -11.90 -24.34
C LEU A 256 3.65 -10.81 -24.61
N LYS A 257 2.37 -11.10 -24.34
CA LYS A 257 1.31 -10.11 -24.30
C LYS A 257 0.73 -10.04 -22.90
N LEU A 258 0.96 -8.91 -22.23
CA LEU A 258 0.41 -8.61 -20.92
C LEU A 258 -0.62 -7.48 -21.05
N GLU A 259 -1.77 -7.67 -20.43
CA GLU A 259 -2.83 -6.66 -20.37
C GLU A 259 -3.37 -6.53 -18.95
N ALA A 260 -3.81 -5.33 -18.59
CA ALA A 260 -4.35 -5.00 -17.28
C ALA A 260 -5.78 -4.43 -17.39
N SER A 261 -6.64 -4.76 -16.43
CA SER A 261 -8.00 -4.22 -16.32
C SER A 261 -8.45 -4.07 -14.86
N LYS A 262 -9.17 -2.99 -14.54
CA LYS A 262 -9.72 -2.79 -13.18
C LYS A 262 -10.97 -3.64 -12.92
N ASP A 263 -11.74 -3.93 -13.96
CA ASP A 263 -13.05 -4.58 -13.87
C ASP A 263 -13.21 -5.80 -14.79
N GLY A 264 -12.18 -6.12 -15.57
CA GLY A 264 -12.16 -7.24 -16.51
C GLY A 264 -12.85 -6.96 -17.85
N LYS A 265 -13.30 -5.72 -18.09
CA LYS A 265 -13.97 -5.32 -19.34
C LYS A 265 -13.04 -4.53 -20.24
N ASP A 266 -12.37 -3.51 -19.69
CA ASP A 266 -11.46 -2.65 -20.44
C ASP A 266 -10.02 -3.10 -20.23
N TRP A 267 -9.54 -3.96 -21.12
CA TRP A 267 -8.16 -4.47 -21.11
C TRP A 267 -7.24 -3.51 -21.85
N LYS A 268 -6.21 -3.05 -21.16
CA LYS A 268 -5.18 -2.18 -21.72
C LYS A 268 -3.86 -2.95 -21.82
N PRO A 269 -3.15 -2.87 -22.96
CA PRO A 269 -1.79 -3.38 -23.06
C PRO A 269 -0.90 -2.77 -21.98
N VAL A 270 -0.10 -3.60 -21.33
CA VAL A 270 0.96 -3.16 -20.42
C VAL A 270 2.24 -3.07 -21.25
N PRO A 271 2.87 -1.89 -21.36
CA PRO A 271 4.11 -1.75 -22.14
C PRO A 271 5.21 -2.63 -21.54
N ALA A 272 6.05 -3.18 -22.41
CA ALA A 272 7.24 -3.92 -22.02
C ALA A 272 8.48 -3.05 -22.26
N MET A 273 9.43 -3.13 -21.33
CA MET A 273 10.77 -2.55 -21.46
C MET A 273 11.75 -3.71 -21.51
N ASP A 274 12.47 -3.82 -22.63
CA ASP A 274 13.55 -4.80 -22.79
C ASP A 274 14.79 -4.30 -22.05
N VAL A 275 15.18 -4.98 -20.98
CA VAL A 275 16.48 -4.78 -20.33
C VAL A 275 17.35 -6.02 -20.54
N PRO A 276 18.68 -5.91 -20.51
CA PRO A 276 19.54 -7.08 -20.71
C PRO A 276 19.24 -8.18 -19.69
N GLY A 277 18.66 -9.30 -20.14
CA GLY A 277 18.37 -10.45 -19.28
C GLY A 277 17.00 -10.46 -18.62
N GLU A 278 16.15 -9.45 -18.81
CA GLU A 278 14.82 -9.39 -18.21
C GLU A 278 13.86 -8.50 -19.01
N MET A 279 12.56 -8.77 -18.90
CA MET A 279 11.52 -7.92 -19.46
C MET A 279 10.74 -7.27 -18.31
N ILE A 280 10.70 -5.95 -18.26
CA ILE A 280 10.02 -5.19 -17.21
C ILE A 280 8.74 -4.57 -17.76
N ASN A 281 7.63 -4.76 -17.04
CA ASN A 281 6.30 -4.31 -17.39
C ASN A 281 5.76 -3.40 -16.26
N PRO A 282 5.95 -2.07 -16.34
CA PRO A 282 5.38 -1.14 -15.38
C PRO A 282 3.86 -1.07 -15.60
N LEU A 283 3.09 -1.21 -14.51
CA LEU A 283 1.64 -1.11 -14.59
C LEU A 283 1.20 0.35 -14.78
N PRO A 284 0.20 0.61 -15.63
CA PRO A 284 -0.01 1.93 -16.22
C PRO A 284 -0.61 2.99 -15.27
N ASP A 285 -1.15 2.60 -14.11
CA ASP A 285 -1.74 3.52 -13.15
C ASP A 285 -1.10 3.32 -11.77
N PRO A 286 -0.72 4.39 -11.05
CA PRO A 286 -0.31 4.28 -9.67
C PRO A 286 -1.49 3.83 -8.79
N TYR A 287 -1.18 3.05 -7.75
CA TYR A 287 -2.14 2.61 -6.75
C TYR A 287 -2.12 3.54 -5.55
N ALA A 288 -3.29 3.93 -5.09
CA ALA A 288 -3.48 4.49 -3.76
C ALA A 288 -4.12 3.42 -2.89
N ILE A 289 -3.48 3.04 -1.78
CA ILE A 289 -3.97 2.03 -0.85
C ILE A 289 -4.10 2.65 0.55
N GLN A 290 -5.29 2.49 1.13
CA GLN A 290 -5.61 3.01 2.45
C GLN A 290 -4.97 2.15 3.55
N PRO A 291 -4.86 2.64 4.79
CA PRO A 291 -4.44 1.82 5.93
C PRO A 291 -5.30 0.55 6.04
N ARG A 292 -4.66 -0.59 6.39
CA ARG A 292 -5.34 -1.88 6.63
C ARG A 292 -6.30 -2.30 5.51
N SER A 293 -5.92 -2.05 4.26
CA SER A 293 -6.76 -2.34 3.09
C SER A 293 -6.02 -3.11 2.02
N SER A 294 -6.73 -3.50 0.96
CA SER A 294 -6.18 -4.25 -0.16
C SER A 294 -6.70 -3.69 -1.47
N VAL A 295 -5.89 -3.76 -2.52
CA VAL A 295 -6.31 -3.49 -3.90
C VAL A 295 -5.97 -4.66 -4.81
N ASP A 296 -6.92 -5.02 -5.66
CA ASP A 296 -6.75 -6.04 -6.69
C ASP A 296 -6.69 -5.36 -8.08
N GLN A 297 -5.78 -5.83 -8.92
CA GLN A 297 -5.67 -5.48 -10.33
C GLN A 297 -5.80 -6.76 -11.16
N LEU A 298 -6.75 -6.81 -12.10
CA LEU A 298 -6.83 -7.95 -13.00
C LEU A 298 -5.75 -7.83 -14.07
N LEU A 299 -5.08 -8.94 -14.31
CA LEU A 299 -4.06 -9.10 -15.32
C LEU A 299 -4.44 -10.29 -16.19
N ARG A 300 -4.00 -10.26 -17.45
CA ARG A 300 -4.04 -11.45 -18.30
C ARG A 300 -2.81 -11.53 -19.16
N MET A 301 -2.35 -12.76 -19.35
CA MET A 301 -1.11 -13.06 -20.03
C MET A 301 -1.32 -14.10 -21.12
N SER A 302 -0.79 -13.84 -22.30
CA SER A 302 -0.70 -14.80 -23.41
C SER A 302 0.67 -14.74 -24.07
N PHE A 303 0.99 -15.78 -24.83
CA PHE A 303 2.21 -15.86 -25.63
C PHE A 303 1.85 -15.95 -27.11
N THR A 304 2.69 -15.36 -27.96
CA THR A 304 2.57 -15.50 -29.42
C THR A 304 2.83 -16.94 -29.87
N ASP A 305 2.45 -17.28 -31.11
CA ASP A 305 2.70 -18.61 -31.70
C ASP A 305 4.19 -18.96 -31.79
N ASP A 306 5.06 -17.94 -31.88
CA ASP A 306 6.50 -18.11 -32.00
C ASP A 306 7.21 -18.38 -30.65
N ALA A 307 6.47 -18.30 -29.54
CA ALA A 307 7.02 -18.58 -28.22
C ALA A 307 7.43 -20.06 -28.10
N LYS A 308 8.65 -20.30 -27.61
CA LYS A 308 9.17 -21.66 -27.44
C LYS A 308 8.74 -22.25 -26.09
N PRO A 309 8.51 -23.57 -26.00
CA PRO A 309 8.31 -24.23 -24.74
C PRO A 309 9.50 -24.06 -23.78
N GLY A 310 9.21 -23.97 -22.48
CA GLY A 310 10.22 -23.80 -21.46
C GLY A 310 9.70 -23.27 -20.14
N ASP A 311 10.60 -23.19 -19.16
CA ASP A 311 10.29 -22.62 -17.85
C ASP A 311 10.46 -21.08 -17.88
N GLY A 312 9.63 -20.39 -17.11
CA GLY A 312 9.72 -18.94 -16.91
C GLY A 312 9.49 -18.57 -15.45
N VAL A 313 10.04 -17.41 -15.06
CA VAL A 313 9.89 -16.84 -13.72
C VAL A 313 9.33 -15.43 -13.87
N THR A 314 8.42 -15.08 -12.97
CA THR A 314 7.88 -13.73 -12.84
C THR A 314 8.26 -13.18 -11.47
N TYR A 315 8.85 -12.00 -11.48
CA TYR A 315 9.13 -11.18 -10.31
C TYR A 315 8.07 -10.10 -10.24
N LEU A 316 7.68 -9.76 -9.02
CA LEU A 316 6.69 -8.73 -8.75
C LEU A 316 7.29 -7.77 -7.72
N ALA A 317 7.29 -6.50 -8.06
CA ALA A 317 7.73 -5.43 -7.17
C ALA A 317 6.68 -4.31 -7.14
N VAL A 318 6.65 -3.59 -6.02
CA VAL A 318 5.91 -2.34 -5.89
C VAL A 318 6.81 -1.29 -5.27
N ASP A 319 6.94 -0.17 -5.97
CA ASP A 319 7.65 1.01 -5.51
C ASP A 319 6.71 1.97 -4.82
N VAL A 320 7.14 2.53 -3.70
CA VAL A 320 6.53 3.73 -3.12
C VAL A 320 7.14 4.93 -3.79
N MET A 321 6.29 5.76 -4.39
CA MET A 321 6.73 6.94 -5.12
C MET A 321 6.53 8.20 -4.27
N GLU A 322 7.53 9.07 -4.23
CA GLU A 322 7.45 10.40 -3.63
C GLU A 322 7.85 11.47 -4.64
N GLY A 323 7.25 12.67 -4.52
CA GLY A 323 7.45 13.77 -5.46
C GLY A 323 6.17 14.18 -6.17
N ASP A 324 6.25 15.26 -6.94
CA ASP A 324 5.13 15.77 -7.73
C ASP A 324 4.86 14.87 -8.95
N GLU A 325 3.63 14.90 -9.48
CA GLU A 325 3.15 14.05 -10.59
C GLU A 325 4.02 14.05 -11.86
N GLY A 326 4.94 15.01 -12.02
CA GLY A 326 5.84 15.11 -13.16
C GLY A 326 7.18 14.39 -12.99
N GLU A 327 7.67 14.23 -11.76
CA GLU A 327 8.97 13.64 -11.46
C GLU A 327 8.91 12.79 -10.17
N PRO A 328 7.99 11.80 -10.08
CA PRO A 328 7.96 10.92 -8.94
C PRO A 328 9.23 10.06 -8.91
N ALA A 329 9.90 10.01 -7.76
CA ALA A 329 11.04 9.15 -7.51
C ALA A 329 10.64 8.00 -6.58
N PRO A 330 11.08 6.77 -6.85
CA PRO A 330 10.92 5.69 -5.90
C PRO A 330 11.74 5.98 -4.64
N ILE A 331 11.13 5.79 -3.47
CA ILE A 331 11.78 5.97 -2.15
C ILE A 331 11.87 4.65 -1.35
N ALA A 332 11.14 3.63 -1.79
CA ALA A 332 11.18 2.27 -1.27
C ALA A 332 10.64 1.31 -2.33
N GLU A 333 11.17 0.09 -2.37
CA GLU A 333 10.70 -0.99 -3.23
C GLU A 333 10.37 -2.21 -2.36
N PHE A 334 9.24 -2.86 -2.65
CA PHE A 334 8.77 -4.06 -1.95
C PHE A 334 8.45 -5.17 -2.94
N CYS A 335 9.17 -6.27 -2.83
CA CYS A 335 9.07 -7.38 -3.77
C CYS A 335 8.27 -8.57 -3.20
N GLY A 336 7.38 -9.11 -4.00
CA GLY A 336 6.55 -10.28 -3.68
C GLY A 336 7.20 -11.61 -4.03
N GLU A 337 6.49 -12.69 -3.73
CA GLU A 337 6.94 -14.03 -4.11
C GLU A 337 7.02 -14.20 -5.64
N ARG A 338 7.96 -15.04 -6.07
CA ARG A 338 8.18 -15.33 -7.49
C ARG A 338 7.06 -16.23 -8.02
N GLY A 339 6.47 -15.83 -9.14
CA GLY A 339 5.56 -16.67 -9.92
C GLY A 339 6.35 -17.61 -10.82
N LEU A 340 6.11 -18.92 -10.74
CA LEU A 340 6.68 -19.90 -11.65
C LEU A 340 5.65 -20.32 -12.69
N PHE A 341 6.05 -20.39 -13.96
CA PHE A 341 5.20 -20.89 -15.02
C PHE A 341 5.98 -21.67 -16.08
N LYS A 342 5.25 -22.41 -16.92
CA LYS A 342 5.79 -23.15 -18.06
C LYS A 342 5.06 -22.82 -19.34
N ILE A 343 5.79 -22.57 -20.41
CA ILE A 343 5.27 -22.58 -21.77
C ILE A 343 5.34 -24.03 -22.25
N VAL A 344 4.20 -24.60 -22.62
CA VAL A 344 4.09 -25.99 -23.09
C VAL A 344 3.56 -26.02 -24.52
N THR A 345 3.99 -27.01 -25.29
CA THR A 345 3.47 -27.23 -26.63
C THR A 345 1.96 -27.49 -26.55
N ALA A 346 1.21 -26.95 -27.51
CA ALA A 346 -0.21 -27.29 -27.65
C ALA A 346 -0.35 -28.81 -27.79
N GLU A 347 -1.12 -29.43 -26.90
CA GLU A 347 -1.49 -30.82 -27.10
C GLU A 347 -2.37 -30.88 -28.36
N PRO A 348 -2.04 -31.71 -29.36
CA PRO A 348 -2.88 -31.83 -30.55
C PRO A 348 -4.28 -32.20 -30.08
N ALA A 349 -5.27 -31.41 -30.51
CA ALA A 349 -6.68 -31.70 -30.20
C ALA A 349 -6.92 -33.17 -30.54
N PRO A 350 -7.54 -33.96 -29.64
CA PRO A 350 -7.76 -35.38 -29.89
C PRO A 350 -8.48 -35.49 -31.22
N THR A 351 -7.80 -36.05 -32.22
CA THR A 351 -8.40 -36.33 -33.52
C THR A 351 -9.57 -37.25 -33.22
N GLY A 352 -10.77 -36.68 -33.18
CA GLY A 352 -11.97 -37.44 -32.84
C GLY A 352 -11.98 -38.66 -33.73
N ALA A 353 -11.91 -39.85 -33.14
CA ALA A 353 -12.22 -41.06 -33.87
C ALA A 353 -13.59 -40.83 -34.51
N PRO A 354 -13.77 -41.05 -35.83
CA PRO A 354 -15.04 -40.83 -36.47
C PRO A 354 -16.10 -41.57 -35.68
N THR A 355 -17.06 -40.83 -35.09
CA THR A 355 -18.21 -41.44 -34.45
C THR A 355 -18.87 -42.35 -35.48
N PRO A 356 -19.01 -43.66 -35.23
CA PRO A 356 -19.73 -44.53 -36.14
C PRO A 356 -21.12 -43.94 -36.38
N GLY A 357 -21.39 -43.53 -37.62
CA GLY A 357 -22.65 -42.90 -37.98
C GLY A 357 -23.79 -43.81 -37.55
N THR A 358 -24.70 -43.28 -36.73
CA THR A 358 -25.99 -43.94 -36.47
C THR A 358 -26.70 -44.09 -37.82
N PRO A 359 -27.11 -45.30 -38.23
CA PRO A 359 -27.87 -45.49 -39.45
C PRO A 359 -29.13 -44.63 -39.41
N GLY A 360 -29.32 -43.81 -40.45
CA GLY A 360 -30.48 -42.93 -40.56
C GLY A 360 -31.78 -43.73 -40.58
N THR A 361 -32.67 -43.40 -39.64
CA THR A 361 -34.08 -43.82 -39.69
C THR A 361 -34.77 -43.06 -40.83
N PRO A 362 -35.53 -43.74 -41.72
CA PRO A 362 -36.24 -43.07 -42.80
C PRO A 362 -37.27 -42.07 -42.26
N ALA A 363 -37.37 -40.92 -42.93
CA ALA A 363 -38.36 -39.89 -42.67
C ALA A 363 -39.79 -40.41 -42.92
N PRO A 364 -40.76 -40.16 -42.01
CA PRO A 364 -42.16 -40.28 -42.35
C PRO A 364 -42.66 -38.98 -42.99
N ASP A 365 -43.38 -39.16 -44.09
CA ASP A 365 -44.15 -38.13 -44.80
C ASP A 365 -45.24 -37.51 -43.90
N GLY A 366 -45.46 -36.21 -44.05
CA GLY A 366 -46.78 -35.60 -43.83
C GLY A 366 -46.83 -34.41 -42.86
N PRO A 367 -47.52 -33.30 -43.23
CA PRO A 367 -47.66 -32.13 -42.38
C PRO A 367 -48.90 -32.24 -41.49
N THR A 368 -48.73 -31.94 -40.20
CA THR A 368 -49.85 -31.60 -39.31
C THR A 368 -49.53 -30.30 -38.58
N LEU A 369 -50.25 -29.24 -38.97
CA LEU A 369 -50.50 -28.07 -38.14
C LEU A 369 -51.50 -28.43 -37.03
N ALA A 370 -51.24 -27.87 -35.83
CA ALA A 370 -52.16 -27.50 -34.74
C ALA A 370 -51.41 -27.70 -33.40
N ASP A 371 -51.56 -26.93 -32.34
CA ASP A 371 -52.16 -25.62 -32.07
C ASP A 371 -51.68 -25.24 -30.65
N THR A 372 -51.75 -23.95 -30.35
CA THR A 372 -51.71 -23.22 -29.07
C THR A 372 -51.60 -23.93 -27.71
N GLY A 373 -50.82 -23.30 -26.81
CA GLY A 373 -50.96 -23.36 -25.34
C GLY A 373 -49.60 -23.58 -24.67
N GLY A 374 -49.04 -22.71 -23.83
CA GLY A 374 -49.65 -21.95 -22.74
C GLY A 374 -49.07 -22.48 -21.42
N ASP A 375 -48.59 -21.57 -20.57
CA ASP A 375 -48.14 -21.72 -19.17
C ASP A 375 -46.64 -21.97 -18.94
N SER A 376 -45.84 -20.94 -18.60
CA SER A 376 -45.77 -20.23 -17.31
C SER A 376 -45.19 -21.10 -16.18
N ASN A 377 -43.89 -20.96 -15.92
CA ASN A 377 -43.47 -20.87 -14.52
C ASN A 377 -42.19 -20.04 -14.35
N THR A 378 -42.43 -18.88 -13.75
CA THR A 378 -41.50 -17.83 -13.36
C THR A 378 -40.96 -18.18 -11.97
N THR A 379 -39.64 -18.28 -11.80
CA THR A 379 -39.02 -18.14 -10.47
C THR A 379 -38.21 -16.87 -10.45
N THR A 380 -38.90 -15.81 -10.05
CA THR A 380 -38.35 -14.52 -9.65
C THR A 380 -37.64 -14.70 -8.31
N LEU A 381 -36.34 -14.40 -8.24
CA LEU A 381 -35.72 -13.99 -6.98
C LEU A 381 -35.28 -12.54 -7.12
N MET A 382 -36.01 -11.67 -6.43
CA MET A 382 -35.70 -10.25 -6.28
C MET A 382 -34.52 -10.07 -5.32
N GLY A 383 -33.49 -9.37 -5.78
CA GLY A 383 -32.46 -8.74 -4.94
C GLY A 383 -32.43 -7.26 -5.29
N ILE A 384 -33.10 -6.47 -4.47
CA ILE A 384 -33.31 -5.03 -4.54
C ILE A 384 -31.97 -4.29 -4.54
N GLY A 385 -31.83 -3.25 -5.38
CA GLY A 385 -30.79 -2.23 -5.17
C GLY A 385 -30.46 -1.40 -6.39
N ALA A 386 -31.41 -0.60 -6.89
CA ALA A 386 -31.12 0.48 -7.82
C ALA A 386 -30.73 1.75 -7.06
N ALA A 387 -29.69 2.46 -7.54
CA ALA A 387 -29.71 3.91 -7.60
C ALA A 387 -28.75 4.43 -8.69
N LEU A 388 -29.34 4.97 -9.76
CA LEU A 388 -28.78 6.01 -10.63
C LEU A 388 -28.49 7.30 -9.78
N LEU A 389 -27.67 8.28 -10.16
CA LEU A 389 -27.69 9.06 -11.42
C LEU A 389 -26.49 10.04 -11.50
N ALA A 390 -26.36 10.63 -12.69
CA ALA A 390 -25.32 11.53 -13.15
C ALA A 390 -25.44 13.02 -12.74
N ALA A 391 -24.26 13.68 -12.74
CA ALA A 391 -23.88 14.99 -13.31
C ALA A 391 -24.05 16.35 -12.55
N ALA A 392 -22.95 17.12 -12.68
CA ALA A 392 -22.81 18.59 -12.86
C ALA A 392 -22.52 19.51 -11.64
N GLY A 393 -21.25 19.92 -11.50
CA GLY A 393 -20.76 21.25 -11.95
C GLY A 393 -20.96 22.49 -11.08
N GLY A 394 -19.85 23.02 -10.55
CA GLY A 394 -19.65 24.38 -10.04
C GLY A 394 -18.81 24.36 -8.75
N GLY A 395 -17.61 24.92 -8.63
CA GLY A 395 -16.89 25.90 -9.42
C GLY A 395 -16.21 26.88 -8.46
N THR A 396 -15.04 26.52 -7.91
CA THR A 396 -14.14 27.45 -7.23
C THR A 396 -12.81 27.45 -7.97
N ALA A 397 -12.57 28.53 -8.69
CA ALA A 397 -11.36 28.78 -9.46
C ALA A 397 -10.15 28.93 -8.51
N TYR A 398 -9.17 28.05 -8.65
CA TYR A 398 -7.83 28.25 -8.12
C TYR A 398 -6.96 28.82 -9.24
N ALA A 399 -6.61 30.10 -9.13
CA ALA A 399 -5.82 30.81 -10.12
C ALA A 399 -4.35 30.41 -10.02
N MET A 400 -3.88 29.53 -10.92
CA MET A 400 -2.46 29.30 -11.15
C MET A 400 -1.85 30.47 -11.93
N ARG A 401 -0.93 31.18 -11.26
CA ARG A 401 -0.10 32.24 -11.85
C ARG A 401 1.14 31.60 -12.47
N ARG A 402 1.10 31.34 -13.77
CA ARG A 402 2.23 30.88 -14.58
C ARG A 402 3.26 32.01 -14.70
N ARG A 403 4.41 31.89 -14.03
CA ARG A 403 5.61 32.67 -14.40
C ARG A 403 6.34 31.90 -15.49
N ARG A 404 6.47 32.51 -16.67
CA ARG A 404 7.47 32.11 -17.67
C ARG A 404 8.83 32.62 -17.19
N ALA A 405 9.82 31.74 -17.20
CA ALA A 405 11.20 32.09 -17.53
C ALA A 405 11.49 31.40 -18.86
#